data_AF-B5AN69-F1
#
_entry.id   AF-B5AN69-F1
#
_cell.length_a   1.000
_cell.length_b   1.000
_cell.length_c   1.000
_cell.angle_alpha   90.00
_cell.angle_beta   90.00
_cell.angle_gamma   90.00
#
_symmetry.space_group_name_H-M   'P 1'
#
loop_
_entity.id
_entity.type
_entity.pdbx_description
1 polymer ?
#
loop_
_entity_poly.entity_id
_entity_poly.type
_entity_poly.pdbx_seq_one_letter_code
_entity_poly.pdbx_strand_id
1 'polypeptide(L)'
;VLEWGEGYYNGDIKTRKTVEGVELKADKIGLQRNEQLRELYKSLLVGESTDQQSKVPSAALSPEDLTDAEWYYLLCMSFVFNLGEGLPGRALANGKSIWLCNAQYADSKVFSRSLLAK
;
A
#
# COMPACT_ATOMS: atom_id res chain seq x y z
N VAL A 1 -4.56 19.23 -4.91
CA VAL A 1 -3.66 18.40 -4.08
C VAL A 1 -3.61 17.01 -4.70
N LEU A 2 -2.51 16.27 -4.56
CA LEU A 2 -2.40 14.89 -5.02
C LEU A 2 -2.71 13.94 -3.86
N GLU A 3 -3.61 12.99 -4.10
CA GLU A 3 -4.03 12.00 -3.11
C GLU A 3 -4.07 10.61 -3.75
N TRP A 4 -4.24 9.59 -2.92
CA TRP A 4 -4.39 8.22 -3.40
C TRP A 4 -5.68 8.08 -4.22
N GLY A 5 -5.54 7.70 -5.49
CA GLY A 5 -6.68 7.29 -6.32
C GLY A 5 -6.86 5.78 -6.32
N GLU A 6 -5.90 5.08 -6.92
CA GLU A 6 -5.92 3.64 -7.12
C GLU A 6 -4.49 3.07 -7.08
N GLY A 7 -4.36 1.75 -6.94
CA GLY A 7 -3.07 1.06 -6.98
C GLY A 7 -3.19 -0.46 -6.92
N TYR A 8 -2.11 -1.14 -7.31
CA TYR A 8 -2.02 -2.60 -7.30
C TYR A 8 -0.79 -3.03 -6.50
N TYR A 9 -0.97 -3.95 -5.55
CA TYR A 9 0.13 -4.53 -4.78
C TYR A 9 0.63 -5.77 -5.52
N ASN A 10 1.90 -5.77 -5.91
CA ASN A 10 2.56 -6.86 -6.62
C ASN A 10 3.76 -7.43 -5.86
N GLY A 11 3.87 -7.16 -4.56
CA GLY A 11 4.92 -7.72 -3.71
C GLY A 11 4.64 -9.16 -3.30
N ASP A 12 5.53 -9.69 -2.46
CA ASP A 12 5.42 -11.07 -1.98
C ASP A 12 4.19 -11.27 -1.08
N ILE A 13 3.32 -12.20 -1.47
CA ILE A 13 2.14 -12.56 -0.69
C ILE A 13 2.44 -13.88 0.03
N LYS A 14 2.51 -13.83 1.36
CA LYS A 14 2.71 -15.03 2.21
C LYS A 14 1.45 -15.90 2.21
N THR A 15 1.22 -16.65 1.14
CA THR A 15 0.23 -17.74 1.12
C THR A 15 0.93 -19.09 1.27
N ARG A 16 0.33 -19.99 2.06
CA ARG A 16 0.82 -21.37 2.20
C ARG A 16 0.76 -22.03 0.81
N LYS A 17 1.93 -22.37 0.25
CA LYS A 17 2.10 -22.96 -1.10
C LYS A 17 1.03 -24.01 -1.42
N THR A 18 0.17 -23.74 -2.39
CA THR A 18 -0.54 -24.78 -3.14
C THR A 18 0.01 -24.79 -4.56
N VAL A 19 0.58 -25.94 -4.93
CA VAL A 19 1.19 -26.20 -6.23
C VAL A 19 0.08 -26.27 -7.30
N GLU A 20 0.44 -25.88 -8.53
CA GLU A 20 -0.30 -26.04 -9.81
C GLU A 20 -1.10 -24.83 -10.35
N GLY A 21 -0.63 -24.27 -11.48
CA GLY A 21 -1.33 -23.29 -12.34
C GLY A 21 -0.93 -21.83 -12.09
N VAL A 22 0.34 -21.47 -12.33
CA VAL A 22 1.05 -20.43 -11.57
C VAL A 22 0.72 -18.98 -11.96
N GLU A 23 0.38 -18.64 -13.20
CA GLU A 23 0.30 -17.22 -13.64
C GLU A 23 -1.12 -16.63 -13.54
N LEU A 24 -2.14 -17.28 -14.13
CA LEU A 24 -3.53 -16.83 -14.03
C LEU A 24 -4.12 -16.91 -12.62
N LYS A 25 -3.52 -17.72 -11.74
CA LYS A 25 -3.88 -17.76 -10.32
C LYS A 25 -3.15 -16.66 -9.53
N ALA A 26 -1.91 -16.33 -9.88
CA ALA A 26 -1.16 -15.27 -9.20
C ALA A 26 -1.84 -13.91 -9.34
N ASP A 27 -2.33 -13.55 -10.53
CA ASP A 27 -3.04 -12.28 -10.73
C ASP A 27 -4.33 -12.19 -9.89
N LYS A 28 -5.07 -13.30 -9.81
CA LYS A 28 -6.27 -13.40 -8.97
C LYS A 28 -5.95 -13.30 -7.48
N ILE A 29 -4.85 -13.93 -7.05
CA ILE A 29 -4.36 -13.86 -5.66
C ILE A 29 -3.90 -12.44 -5.34
N GLY A 30 -3.16 -11.79 -6.24
CA GLY A 30 -2.70 -10.42 -6.08
C GLY A 30 -3.84 -9.41 -6.04
N LEU A 31 -4.85 -9.58 -6.91
CA LEU A 31 -6.06 -8.78 -6.88
C LEU A 31 -6.82 -8.95 -5.56
N GLN A 32 -7.05 -10.20 -5.14
CA GLN A 32 -7.71 -10.48 -3.86
C GLN A 32 -6.94 -9.87 -2.69
N ARG A 33 -5.61 -9.97 -2.69
CA ARG A 33 -4.77 -9.40 -1.63
C ARG A 33 -4.82 -7.87 -1.63
N ASN A 34 -4.79 -7.26 -2.80
CA ASN A 34 -4.93 -5.81 -2.96
C ASN A 34 -6.27 -5.31 -2.41
N GLU A 35 -7.37 -6.02 -2.69
CA GLU A 35 -8.69 -5.74 -2.13
C GLU A 35 -8.70 -5.86 -0.60
N GLN A 36 -8.11 -6.94 -0.04
CA GLN A 36 -8.01 -7.10 1.42
C GLN A 36 -7.24 -5.95 2.09
N LEU A 37 -6.13 -5.51 1.49
CA LEU A 37 -5.34 -4.37 1.98
C LEU A 37 -6.14 -3.06 1.94
N ARG A 38 -6.91 -2.85 0.86
CA ARG A 38 -7.78 -1.67 0.72
C ARG A 38 -8.91 -1.67 1.74
N GLU A 39 -9.56 -2.80 1.98
CA GLU A 39 -10.62 -2.90 2.99
C GLU A 39 -10.08 -2.72 4.41
N LEU A 40 -8.90 -3.27 4.72
CA LEU A 40 -8.21 -3.02 5.99
C LEU A 40 -7.88 -1.53 6.18
N TYR A 41 -7.39 -0.84 5.15
CA TYR A 41 -7.16 0.61 5.23
C TYR A 41 -8.46 1.37 5.56
N LYS A 42 -9.56 1.04 4.90
CA LYS A 42 -10.87 1.65 5.17
C LYS A 42 -11.35 1.38 6.59
N SER A 43 -11.21 0.16 7.10
CA SER A 43 -11.63 -0.18 8.46
C SER A 43 -10.82 0.60 9.50
N LEU A 44 -9.52 0.77 9.29
CA LEU A 44 -8.65 1.56 10.16
C LEU A 44 -9.03 3.05 10.16
N LEU A 45 -9.48 3.59 9.01
CA LEU A 45 -9.86 5.00 8.88
C LEU A 45 -11.15 5.35 9.63
N VAL A 46 -12.13 4.43 9.65
CA VAL A 46 -13.41 4.61 10.34
C VAL A 46 -13.25 4.49 11.87
N GLY A 47 -12.10 3.99 12.34
CA GLY A 47 -11.83 3.69 13.74
C GLY A 47 -12.51 2.39 14.18
N GLU A 48 -11.93 1.70 15.17
CA GLU A 48 -12.51 0.51 15.80
C GLU A 48 -13.79 0.88 16.56
N SER A 49 -14.90 1.06 15.85
CA SER A 49 -16.21 1.11 16.48
C SER A 49 -16.52 -0.30 16.97
N THR A 50 -16.43 -0.47 18.29
CA THR A 50 -16.47 -1.72 19.06
C THR A 50 -17.78 -2.53 18.92
N ASP A 51 -18.67 -2.17 17.99
CA ASP A 51 -20.00 -2.77 17.81
C ASP A 51 -20.18 -3.57 16.51
N GLN A 52 -19.15 -3.67 15.65
CA GLN A 52 -19.24 -4.42 14.37
C GLN A 52 -18.51 -5.78 14.35
N GLN A 53 -18.34 -6.42 15.51
CA GLN A 53 -17.95 -7.84 15.58
C GLN A 53 -18.97 -8.80 14.92
N SER A 54 -20.09 -8.29 14.42
CA SER A 54 -21.15 -9.07 13.78
C SER A 54 -21.10 -9.06 12.24
N LYS A 55 -19.96 -8.85 11.58
CA LYS A 55 -19.82 -9.20 10.14
C LYS A 55 -18.41 -9.20 9.55
N VAL A 56 -17.34 -9.17 10.35
CA VAL A 56 -15.98 -9.29 9.82
C VAL A 56 -15.90 -10.63 9.07
N PRO A 57 -15.67 -10.65 7.74
CA PRO A 57 -15.47 -11.90 7.03
C PRO A 57 -14.35 -12.65 7.73
N SER A 58 -14.51 -13.95 7.98
CA SER A 58 -13.49 -14.79 8.64
C SER A 58 -12.12 -14.82 7.93
N ALA A 59 -11.98 -14.11 6.81
CA ALA A 59 -10.77 -13.93 6.00
C ALA A 59 -10.29 -12.45 5.95
N ALA A 60 -10.77 -11.58 6.84
CA ALA A 60 -10.28 -10.20 6.96
C ALA A 60 -8.85 -10.20 7.50
N LEU A 61 -7.98 -9.38 6.89
CA LEU A 61 -6.61 -9.22 7.37
C LEU A 61 -6.57 -8.42 8.65
N SER A 62 -5.76 -8.83 9.61
CA SER A 62 -5.39 -7.98 10.73
C SER A 62 -4.08 -7.22 10.41
N PRO A 63 -3.84 -6.07 11.05
CA PRO A 63 -2.56 -5.34 10.93
C PRO A 63 -1.32 -6.21 11.18
N GLU A 64 -1.42 -7.17 12.11
CA GLU A 64 -0.33 -8.06 12.52
C GLU A 64 0.02 -9.13 11.48
N ASP A 65 -0.90 -9.41 10.54
CA ASP A 65 -0.70 -10.36 9.45
C ASP A 65 0.07 -9.76 8.26
N LEU A 66 0.36 -8.46 8.29
CA LEU A 66 0.99 -7.74 7.19
C LEU A 66 2.52 -7.89 7.23
N THR A 67 3.10 -8.13 6.05
CA THR A 67 4.54 -7.94 5.84
C THR A 67 4.89 -6.45 5.82
N ASP A 68 6.17 -6.12 6.02
CA ASP A 68 6.65 -4.73 5.97
C ASP A 68 6.29 -4.05 4.64
N ALA A 69 6.37 -4.78 3.53
CA ALA A 69 6.02 -4.28 2.20
C ALA A 69 4.51 -4.00 2.05
N GLU A 70 3.66 -4.85 2.63
CA GLU A 70 2.20 -4.64 2.64
C GLU A 70 1.81 -3.48 3.55
N TRP A 71 2.46 -3.37 4.71
CA TRP A 71 2.28 -2.25 5.62
C TRP A 71 2.68 -0.94 4.95
N TYR A 72 3.83 -0.92 4.26
CA TYR A 72 4.27 0.24 3.48
C TYR A 72 3.27 0.63 2.39
N TYR A 73 2.75 -0.34 1.65
CA TYR A 73 1.73 -0.12 0.62
C TYR A 73 0.44 0.45 1.21
N LEU A 74 -0.03 -0.10 2.33
CA LEU A 74 -1.22 0.39 3.04
C LEU A 74 -1.02 1.82 3.53
N LEU A 75 0.13 2.13 4.14
CA LEU A 75 0.47 3.49 4.57
C LEU A 75 0.44 4.48 3.40
N CYS A 76 0.90 4.08 2.20
CA CYS A 76 0.88 4.92 1.00
C CYS A 76 -0.51 5.46 0.65
N MET A 77 -1.59 4.74 1.01
CA MET A 77 -2.97 5.19 0.78
C MET A 77 -3.35 6.43 1.59
N SER A 78 -2.66 6.71 2.70
CA SER A 78 -2.92 7.87 3.56
C SER A 78 -2.18 9.15 3.16
N PHE A 79 -1.23 9.07 2.22
CA PHE A 79 -0.42 10.22 1.87
C PHE A 79 -1.14 11.20 0.94
N VAL A 80 -0.92 12.47 1.24
CA VAL A 80 -1.40 13.60 0.45
C VAL A 80 -0.20 14.50 0.15
N PHE A 81 -0.09 14.99 -1.09
CA PHE A 81 1.02 15.84 -1.52
C PHE A 81 0.49 17.13 -2.15
N ASN A 82 0.89 18.28 -1.61
CA ASN A 82 0.63 19.56 -2.28
C ASN A 82 1.50 19.73 -3.53
N LEU A 83 1.15 20.72 -4.36
CA LEU A 83 1.95 21.04 -5.54
C LEU A 83 3.37 21.43 -5.10
N GLY A 84 4.39 20.79 -5.68
CA GLY A 84 5.79 20.98 -5.30
C GLY A 84 6.26 20.22 -4.07
N GLU A 85 5.39 19.48 -3.37
CA GLU A 85 5.74 18.72 -2.17
C GLU A 85 6.12 17.27 -2.48
N GLY A 86 7.18 16.76 -1.82
CA GLY A 86 7.65 15.39 -2.04
C GLY A 86 7.99 15.09 -3.51
N LEU A 87 8.14 13.82 -3.85
CA LEU A 87 8.39 13.43 -5.24
C LEU A 87 7.15 13.63 -6.14
N PRO A 88 5.94 13.17 -5.76
CA PRO A 88 4.77 13.31 -6.63
C PRO A 88 4.38 14.76 -6.91
N GLY A 89 4.36 15.61 -5.87
CA GLY A 89 4.01 17.03 -6.01
C GLY A 89 5.02 17.80 -6.86
N ARG A 90 6.33 17.51 -6.74
CA ARG A 90 7.37 18.11 -7.59
C ARG A 90 7.29 17.64 -9.05
N ALA A 91 6.99 16.37 -9.29
CA ALA A 91 6.84 15.84 -10.64
C ALA A 91 5.67 16.55 -11.37
N LEU A 92 4.53 16.67 -10.70
CA LEU A 92 3.36 17.38 -11.21
C LEU A 92 3.65 18.87 -11.46
N ALA A 93 4.25 19.56 -10.49
CA ALA A 93 4.52 21.00 -10.58
C ALA A 93 5.44 21.36 -11.75
N ASN A 94 6.45 20.53 -12.01
CA ASN A 94 7.43 20.77 -13.06
C ASN A 94 7.06 20.17 -14.42
N GLY A 95 6.02 19.34 -14.48
CA GLY A 95 5.67 18.58 -15.69
C GLY A 95 6.79 17.64 -16.16
N LYS A 96 7.59 17.10 -15.23
CA LYS A 96 8.78 16.28 -15.51
C LYS A 96 8.77 14.99 -14.73
N SER A 97 9.23 13.92 -15.36
CA SER A 97 9.48 12.64 -14.71
C SER A 97 10.65 12.74 -13.72
N ILE A 98 10.54 12.06 -12.59
CA ILE A 98 11.61 11.94 -11.60
C ILE A 98 11.89 10.45 -11.39
N TRP A 99 13.15 10.04 -11.54
CA TRP A 99 13.61 8.68 -11.27
C TRP A 99 14.56 8.68 -10.09
N LEU A 100 14.25 7.88 -9.06
CA LEU A 100 15.07 7.76 -7.85
C LEU A 100 15.50 6.31 -7.67
N CYS A 101 16.79 6.05 -7.86
CA CYS A 101 17.39 4.75 -7.54
C CYS A 101 17.70 4.66 -6.05
N ASN A 102 17.63 3.46 -5.48
CA ASN A 102 17.98 3.20 -4.08
C ASN A 102 17.21 4.10 -3.09
N ALA A 103 15.90 4.23 -3.30
CA ALA A 103 15.04 5.15 -2.55
C ALA A 103 15.07 4.93 -1.03
N GLN A 104 15.35 3.71 -0.55
CA GLN A 104 15.52 3.38 0.86
C GLN A 104 16.73 4.08 1.51
N TYR A 105 17.70 4.53 0.72
CA TYR A 105 18.87 5.28 1.18
C TYR A 105 18.76 6.79 0.89
N ALA A 106 17.66 7.24 0.28
CA ALA A 106 17.46 8.65 -0.01
C ALA A 106 17.27 9.46 1.28
N ASP A 107 17.82 10.68 1.30
CA ASP A 107 17.57 11.65 2.36
C ASP A 107 16.06 11.87 2.53
N SER A 108 15.56 11.80 3.77
CA SER A 108 14.14 11.94 4.08
C SER A 108 13.60 13.33 3.72
N LYS A 109 14.45 14.34 3.58
CA LYS A 109 14.08 15.67 3.04
C LYS A 109 13.74 15.60 1.55
N VAL A 110 14.35 14.68 0.81
CA VAL A 110 14.09 14.47 -0.62
C VAL A 110 12.91 13.52 -0.80
N PHE A 111 12.89 12.43 -0.04
CA PHE A 111 11.86 11.40 -0.07
C PHE A 111 11.49 11.00 1.36
N SER A 112 10.49 11.66 1.93
CA SER A 112 10.03 11.42 3.31
C SER A 112 9.65 9.96 3.59
N ARG A 113 9.19 9.26 2.56
CA ARG A 113 8.82 7.83 2.63
C ARG A 113 10.02 6.89 2.65
N SER A 114 11.27 7.36 2.56
CA SER A 114 12.46 6.48 2.66
C SER A 114 12.58 5.82 4.03
N LEU A 115 12.11 6.49 5.09
CA LEU A 115 12.11 5.96 6.45
C LEU A 115 11.18 4.76 6.64
N LEU A 116 10.09 4.72 5.87
CA LEU A 116 9.12 3.62 5.90
C LEU A 116 9.54 2.45 5.00
N ALA A 117 10.50 2.67 4.11
CA ALA A 117 10.93 1.70 3.09
C ALA A 117 12.23 0.95 3.49
N LYS A 118 12.72 1.13 4.72
CA LYS A 118 13.89 0.43 5.27
C LYS A 118 13.47 -0.79 6.07
#